data_AF-A0A843JAV6-F1
#
_entry.id   AF-A0A843JAV6-F1
#
_cell.length_a   1.000
_cell.length_b   1.000
_cell.length_c   1.000
_cell.angle_alpha   90.00
_cell.angle_beta   90.00
_cell.angle_gamma   90.00
#
_symmetry.space_group_name_H-M   'P 1'
#
loop_
_entity.id
_entity.type
_entity.pdbx_description
1 polymer ?
#
loop_
_entity_poly.entity_id
_entity_poly.type
_entity_poly.pdbx_seq_one_letter_code
_entity_poly.pdbx_strand_id
1 'polypeptide(L)'
;MNIPEDHPRYRSLMVRERLADAVSKGLVNPTGLISHGRGEAFDYLMGEKSLEPSLIAEKAAAAFLLKAKHPLVCVNGNAAALDAKNLIALGAKIPAQVEVNIFHRSEERMELLISYLEEQGGKDILGRN
;
A
#
# COMPACT_ATOMS: atom_id res chain seq x y z
N MET A 1 -8.61 17.22 -9.44
CA MET A 1 -9.82 17.25 -10.29
C MET A 1 -11.04 16.89 -9.41
N ASN A 2 -12.24 17.43 -9.63
CA ASN A 2 -13.44 16.99 -8.88
C ASN A 2 -14.19 15.95 -9.70
N ILE A 3 -14.04 14.67 -9.34
CA ILE A 3 -14.76 13.54 -9.96
C ILE A 3 -16.07 13.34 -9.18
N PRO A 4 -17.24 13.33 -9.84
CA PRO A 4 -18.52 13.09 -9.17
C PRO A 4 -18.58 11.72 -8.48
N GLU A 5 -19.13 11.64 -7.27
CA GLU A 5 -19.22 10.38 -6.50
C GLU A 5 -20.08 9.31 -7.18
N ASP A 6 -21.05 9.72 -8.01
CA ASP A 6 -21.91 8.87 -8.81
C ASP A 6 -21.26 8.42 -10.13
N HIS A 7 -20.06 8.90 -10.44
CA HIS A 7 -19.34 8.50 -11.65
C HIS A 7 -19.02 6.99 -11.61
N PRO A 8 -19.30 6.22 -12.68
CA PRO A 8 -19.11 4.76 -12.69
C PRO A 8 -17.66 4.32 -12.45
N ARG A 9 -16.69 5.22 -12.68
CA ARG A 9 -15.25 5.00 -12.45
C ARG A 9 -14.69 5.74 -11.23
N TYR A 10 -15.53 6.30 -10.37
CA TYR A 10 -15.11 7.19 -9.28
C TYR A 10 -13.94 6.61 -8.49
N ARG A 11 -14.05 5.35 -8.03
CA ARG A 11 -13.00 4.69 -7.24
C ARG A 11 -11.65 4.61 -7.97
N SER A 12 -11.64 4.11 -9.21
CA SER A 12 -10.42 3.99 -10.02
C SER A 12 -9.79 5.36 -10.29
N LEU A 13 -10.59 6.38 -10.60
CA LEU A 13 -10.09 7.73 -10.85
C LEU A 13 -9.54 8.41 -9.58
N MET A 14 -10.21 8.25 -8.44
CA MET A 14 -9.73 8.78 -7.15
C MET A 14 -8.40 8.15 -6.73
N VAL A 15 -8.23 6.85 -6.98
CA VAL A 15 -6.97 6.15 -6.69
C VAL A 15 -5.83 6.70 -7.56
N ARG A 16 -6.08 6.97 -8.85
CA ARG A 16 -5.08 7.58 -9.75
C ARG A 16 -4.66 8.97 -9.28
N GLU A 17 -5.62 9.82 -8.91
CA GLU A 17 -5.32 11.16 -8.38
C GLU A 17 -4.49 11.07 -7.09
N ARG A 18 -4.85 10.15 -6.19
CA ARG A 18 -4.09 9.92 -4.95
C ARG A 18 -2.65 9.51 -5.20
N LEU A 19 -2.42 8.63 -6.17
CA LEU A 19 -1.06 8.21 -6.54
C LEU A 19 -0.30 9.33 -7.26
N ALA A 20 -0.95 10.13 -8.10
CA ALA A 20 -0.32 11.29 -8.74
C ALA A 20 0.14 12.31 -7.70
N ASP A 21 -0.69 12.59 -6.70
CA ASP A 21 -0.33 13.43 -5.54
C ASP A 21 0.78 12.81 -4.68
N ALA A 22 0.77 11.48 -4.49
CA ALA A 22 1.85 10.80 -3.79
C ALA A 22 3.19 10.85 -4.56
N VAL A 23 3.17 10.88 -5.89
CA VAL A 23 4.36 11.11 -6.72
C VAL A 23 4.85 12.55 -6.58
N SER A 24 3.96 13.54 -6.63
CA SER A 24 4.36 14.95 -6.49
C SER A 24 4.98 15.24 -5.12
N LYS A 25 4.54 14.50 -4.08
CA LYS A 25 5.10 14.54 -2.72
C LYS A 25 6.35 13.69 -2.51
N GLY A 26 6.81 12.93 -3.51
CA GLY A 26 8.01 12.07 -3.42
C GLY A 26 7.82 10.72 -2.73
N LEU A 27 6.62 10.42 -2.21
CA LEU A 27 6.30 9.13 -1.58
C LEU A 27 6.39 7.98 -2.59
N VAL A 28 5.84 8.21 -3.79
CA VAL A 28 5.82 7.25 -4.89
C VAL A 28 6.82 7.67 -5.97
N ASN A 29 7.62 6.73 -6.46
CA ASN A 29 8.48 7.00 -7.62
C ASN A 29 7.61 7.10 -8.89
N PRO A 30 7.93 7.92 -9.90
CA PRO A 30 7.16 7.99 -11.15
C PRO A 30 6.88 6.61 -11.81
N THR A 31 7.83 5.69 -11.73
CA THR A 31 7.65 4.30 -12.20
C THR A 31 6.57 3.52 -11.44
N GLY A 32 6.21 3.98 -10.24
CA GLY A 32 5.09 3.50 -9.43
C GLY A 32 3.72 3.80 -10.04
N LEU A 33 3.58 4.85 -10.86
CA LEU A 33 2.34 5.07 -11.63
C LEU A 33 2.22 4.04 -12.75
N ILE A 34 3.33 3.70 -13.39
CA ILE A 34 3.37 2.67 -14.43
C ILE A 34 3.02 1.30 -13.82
N SER A 35 3.56 0.98 -12.64
CA SER A 35 3.21 -0.28 -11.96
C SER A 35 1.74 -0.32 -11.54
N HIS A 36 1.17 0.81 -11.10
CA HIS A 36 -0.26 0.89 -10.82
C HIS A 36 -1.11 0.67 -12.07
N GLY A 37 -0.78 1.31 -13.20
CA GLY A 37 -1.51 1.11 -14.46
C GLY A 37 -1.48 -0.34 -14.95
N ARG A 38 -0.38 -1.07 -14.73
CA ARG A 38 -0.33 -2.52 -14.98
C ARG A 38 -1.30 -3.29 -14.07
N GLY A 39 -1.36 -2.92 -12.79
CA GLY A 39 -2.30 -3.50 -11.83
C GLY A 39 -3.76 -3.26 -12.23
N GLU A 40 -4.11 -2.03 -12.59
CA GLU A 40 -5.45 -1.70 -13.09
C GLU A 40 -5.80 -2.55 -14.32
N ALA A 41 -4.89 -2.72 -15.28
CA ALA A 41 -5.15 -3.54 -16.46
C ALA A 41 -5.59 -4.98 -16.11
N PHE A 42 -4.95 -5.61 -15.11
CA PHE A 42 -5.39 -6.91 -14.59
C PHE A 42 -6.71 -6.82 -13.83
N ASP A 43 -6.92 -5.76 -13.06
CA ASP A 43 -8.16 -5.57 -12.29
C ASP A 43 -9.39 -5.47 -13.22
N TYR A 44 -9.26 -4.78 -14.36
CA TYR A 44 -10.27 -4.78 -15.42
C TYR A 44 -10.57 -6.20 -15.94
N LEU A 45 -9.54 -7.01 -16.19
CA LEU A 45 -9.70 -8.40 -16.65
C LEU A 45 -10.36 -9.30 -15.58
N MET A 46 -10.16 -8.99 -14.30
CA MET A 46 -10.73 -9.71 -13.16
C MET A 46 -12.11 -9.17 -12.73
N GLY A 47 -12.58 -8.09 -13.35
CA GLY A 47 -13.88 -7.49 -13.06
C GLY A 47 -13.91 -6.63 -11.79
N GLU A 48 -12.78 -6.06 -11.40
CA GLU A 48 -12.63 -5.06 -10.32
C GLU A 48 -13.24 -5.51 -8.97
N LYS A 49 -13.00 -6.78 -8.63
CA LYS A 49 -13.51 -7.42 -7.42
C LYS A 49 -12.56 -8.50 -6.90
N SER A 50 -12.60 -8.77 -5.60
CA SER A 50 -11.92 -9.93 -5.04
C SER A 50 -12.55 -11.21 -5.57
N LEU A 51 -11.74 -12.05 -6.23
CA LEU A 51 -12.15 -13.35 -6.73
C LEU A 51 -12.13 -14.39 -5.62
N GLU A 52 -12.89 -15.47 -5.79
CA GLU A 52 -12.95 -16.55 -4.80
C GLU A 52 -11.58 -17.19 -4.48
N PRO A 53 -10.70 -17.46 -5.47
CA PRO A 53 -9.33 -17.90 -5.17
C PRO A 53 -8.52 -16.87 -4.36
N SER A 54 -8.74 -15.56 -4.58
CA SER A 54 -8.07 -14.50 -3.82
C SER A 54 -8.52 -14.50 -2.37
N LEU A 55 -9.81 -14.68 -2.10
CA LEU A 55 -10.36 -14.75 -0.73
C LEU A 55 -9.88 -16.00 0.02
N ILE A 56 -9.70 -17.13 -0.69
CA ILE A 56 -9.11 -18.34 -0.10
C ILE A 56 -7.64 -18.12 0.24
N ALA A 57 -6.87 -17.53 -0.68
CA ALA A 57 -5.46 -17.21 -0.46
C ALA A 57 -5.27 -16.20 0.69
N GLU A 58 -6.13 -15.18 0.78
CA GLU A 58 -6.13 -14.20 1.86
C GLU A 58 -6.34 -14.86 3.23
N LYS A 59 -7.35 -15.75 3.35
CA LYS A 59 -7.60 -16.51 4.59
C LYS A 59 -6.41 -17.39 4.98
N ALA A 60 -5.79 -18.04 4.01
CA ALA A 60 -4.59 -18.83 4.26
C ALA A 60 -3.44 -17.93 4.74
N ALA A 61 -3.15 -16.83 4.04
CA ALA A 61 -2.10 -15.88 4.41
C ALA A 61 -2.29 -15.33 5.83
N ALA A 62 -3.54 -14.99 6.22
CA ALA A 62 -3.86 -14.58 7.57
C ALA A 62 -3.52 -15.67 8.61
N ALA A 63 -3.83 -16.94 8.33
CA ALA A 63 -3.45 -18.05 9.20
C ALA A 63 -1.92 -18.23 9.31
N PHE A 64 -1.19 -18.05 8.20
CA PHE A 64 0.28 -18.06 8.21
C PHE A 64 0.85 -16.93 9.07
N LEU A 65 0.33 -15.71 8.91
CA LEU A 65 0.75 -14.55 9.71
C LEU A 65 0.49 -14.75 11.21
N LEU A 66 -0.66 -15.32 11.59
CA LEU A 66 -0.99 -15.63 12.99
C LEU A 66 -0.09 -16.72 13.60
N LYS A 67 0.49 -17.59 12.79
CA LYS A 67 1.38 -18.68 13.23
C LYS A 67 2.87 -18.33 13.13
N ALA A 68 3.22 -17.24 12.45
CA ALA A 68 4.59 -16.83 12.26
C ALA A 68 5.22 -16.41 13.60
N LYS A 69 6.51 -16.73 13.78
CA LYS A 69 7.29 -16.32 14.95
C LYS A 69 7.72 -14.85 14.87
N HIS A 70 8.09 -14.40 13.67
CA HIS A 70 8.57 -13.04 13.39
C HIS A 70 7.94 -12.53 12.07
N PRO A 71 6.60 -12.35 12.02
CA PRO A 71 5.98 -11.76 10.85
C PRO A 71 6.40 -10.30 10.67
N LEU A 72 6.41 -9.83 9.43
CA LEU A 72 6.75 -8.46 9.07
C LEU A 72 5.82 -7.97 7.96
N VAL A 73 5.28 -6.75 8.11
CA VAL A 73 4.51 -6.08 7.06
C VAL A 73 5.45 -5.13 6.31
N CYS A 74 5.89 -5.57 5.13
CA CYS A 74 6.78 -4.81 4.26
C CYS A 74 5.98 -3.82 3.40
N VAL A 75 6.37 -2.54 3.43
CA VAL A 75 5.64 -1.42 2.81
C VAL A 75 6.55 -0.65 1.87
N ASN A 76 6.09 -0.47 0.63
CA ASN A 76 6.73 0.44 -0.34
C ASN A 76 5.87 1.70 -0.53
N GLY A 77 6.35 2.63 -1.36
CA GLY A 77 5.65 3.89 -1.61
C GLY A 77 4.22 3.74 -2.15
N ASN A 78 3.97 2.80 -3.08
CA ASN A 78 2.62 2.57 -3.60
C ASN A 78 1.70 2.02 -2.50
N ALA A 79 2.17 1.05 -1.71
CA ALA A 79 1.41 0.46 -0.62
C ALA A 79 1.06 1.51 0.44
N ALA A 80 2.02 2.34 0.85
CA ALA A 80 1.80 3.45 1.78
C ALA A 80 0.76 4.45 1.24
N ALA A 81 0.90 4.90 -0.01
CA ALA A 81 -0.01 5.86 -0.62
C ALA A 81 -1.45 5.34 -0.78
N LEU A 82 -1.59 4.05 -1.06
CA LEU A 82 -2.90 3.42 -1.28
C LEU A 82 -3.63 3.11 0.03
N ASP A 83 -2.93 2.52 1.01
CA ASP A 83 -3.61 1.99 2.18
C ASP A 83 -2.75 1.90 3.46
N ALA A 84 -1.98 2.95 3.77
CA ALA A 84 -1.16 3.02 4.98
C ALA A 84 -1.90 2.60 6.27
N LYS A 85 -3.13 3.10 6.48
CA LYS A 85 -3.88 2.85 7.71
C LYS A 85 -4.20 1.37 7.93
N ASN A 86 -4.64 0.65 6.89
CA ASN A 86 -4.92 -0.77 7.03
C ASN A 86 -3.64 -1.61 7.12
N LEU A 87 -2.54 -1.20 6.47
CA LEU A 87 -1.23 -1.85 6.64
C LEU A 87 -0.72 -1.74 8.08
N ILE A 88 -0.85 -0.55 8.68
CA ILE A 88 -0.52 -0.32 10.11
C ILE A 88 -1.45 -1.14 11.00
N ALA A 89 -2.76 -1.12 10.73
CA ALA A 89 -3.73 -1.89 11.51
C ALA A 89 -3.48 -3.40 11.41
N LEU A 90 -3.08 -3.91 10.24
CA LEU A 90 -2.69 -5.30 10.05
C LEU A 90 -1.51 -5.63 10.96
N GLY A 91 -0.44 -4.82 10.91
CA GLY A 91 0.72 -4.95 11.78
C GLY A 91 0.35 -4.97 13.26
N ALA A 92 -0.59 -4.14 13.70
CA ALA A 92 -1.07 -4.11 15.08
C ALA A 92 -1.95 -5.31 15.50
N LYS A 93 -2.54 -6.04 14.54
CA LYS A 93 -3.40 -7.21 14.81
C LYS A 93 -2.63 -8.53 14.93
N ILE A 94 -1.38 -8.55 14.51
CA ILE A 94 -0.47 -9.68 14.60
C ILE A 94 0.81 -9.23 15.33
N PRO A 95 1.69 -10.11 15.81
CA PRO A 95 2.96 -9.69 16.40
C PRO A 95 3.97 -9.27 15.31
N ALA A 96 3.57 -8.39 14.38
CA ALA A 96 4.40 -7.91 13.27
C ALA A 96 4.76 -6.44 13.42
N GLN A 97 5.98 -6.12 13.03
CA GLN A 97 6.39 -4.75 12.78
C GLN A 97 6.05 -4.35 11.34
N VAL A 98 5.98 -3.04 11.10
CA VAL A 98 5.87 -2.48 9.75
C VAL A 98 7.24 -1.96 9.34
N GLU A 99 7.73 -2.38 8.17
CA GLU A 99 9.03 -1.96 7.64
C GLU A 99 8.86 -1.28 6.29
N VAL A 100 9.51 -0.12 6.13
CA VAL A 100 9.63 0.50 4.81
C VAL A 100 10.76 -0.17 4.04
N ASN A 101 10.44 -0.68 2.86
CA ASN A 101 11.41 -1.30 1.94
C ASN A 101 11.12 -0.85 0.51
N ILE A 102 12.09 -0.19 -0.12
CA ILE A 102 11.93 0.42 -1.45
C ILE A 102 13.10 0.07 -2.37
N PHE A 103 12.79 -0.11 -3.66
CA PHE A 103 13.78 -0.42 -4.69
C PHE A 103 14.72 0.76 -4.96
N HIS A 104 14.17 1.95 -5.24
CA HIS A 104 14.93 3.19 -5.38
C HIS A 104 15.13 3.81 -4.00
N ARG A 105 16.12 3.29 -3.26
CA ARG A 105 16.46 3.76 -1.91
C ARG A 105 17.29 5.05 -1.99
N SER A 106 16.82 6.06 -1.27
CA SER A 106 17.62 7.18 -0.78
C SER A 106 17.22 7.41 0.67
N GLU A 107 18.15 7.90 1.50
CA GLU A 107 17.86 8.17 2.91
C GLU A 107 16.71 9.17 3.07
N GLU A 108 16.66 10.21 2.22
CA GLU A 108 15.55 11.17 2.18
C GLU A 108 14.20 10.50 1.90
N ARG A 109 14.13 9.57 0.94
CA ARG A 109 12.88 8.90 0.59
C ARG A 109 12.46 7.87 1.63
N MET A 110 13.42 7.21 2.27
CA MET A 110 13.16 6.34 3.42
C MET A 110 12.55 7.16 4.55
N GLU A 111 13.18 8.26 4.96
CA GLU A 111 12.67 9.11 6.03
C GLU A 111 11.27 9.66 5.70
N LEU A 112 11.07 10.15 4.48
CA LEU A 112 9.77 10.65 4.03
C LEU A 112 8.66 9.60 4.17
N LEU A 113 8.91 8.36 3.72
CA LEU A 113 7.91 7.29 3.80
C LEU A 113 7.64 6.84 5.23
N ILE A 114 8.69 6.79 6.05
CA ILE A 114 8.58 6.37 7.44
C ILE A 114 7.81 7.42 8.24
N SER A 115 8.18 8.70 8.10
CA SER A 115 7.45 9.85 8.67
C SER A 115 5.99 9.86 8.24
N TYR A 116 5.71 9.62 6.95
CA TYR A 116 4.33 9.52 6.46
C TYR A 116 3.53 8.40 7.13
N LEU A 117 4.11 7.21 7.34
CA LEU A 117 3.43 6.12 8.05
C LEU A 117 3.20 6.46 9.53
N GLU A 118 4.14 7.14 10.18
CA GLU A 118 3.99 7.61 11.56
C GLU A 118 2.86 8.64 11.68
N GLU A 119 2.75 9.59 10.74
CA GLU A 119 1.63 10.53 10.66
C GLU A 119 0.27 9.83 10.47
N GLN A 120 0.25 8.67 9.80
CA GLN A 120 -0.95 7.84 9.67
C GLN A 120 -1.26 7.00 10.92
N GLY A 121 -0.47 7.14 11.99
CA GLY A 121 -0.65 6.44 13.27
C GLY A 121 0.25 5.23 13.47
N GLY A 122 1.23 5.03 12.59
CA GLY A 122 2.26 4.00 12.72
C GLY A 122 3.16 4.25 13.93
N LYS A 123 3.61 3.17 14.57
CA LYS A 123 4.57 3.22 15.69
C LYS A 123 5.73 2.27 15.39
N ASP A 124 6.93 2.66 15.79
CA ASP A 124 8.15 1.84 15.67
C ASP A 124 8.37 1.31 14.24
N ILE A 125 8.14 2.18 13.24
CA ILE A 125 8.28 1.84 11.83
C ILE A 125 9.77 1.60 11.50
N LEU A 126 10.07 0.43 10.95
CA LEU A 126 11.43 0.01 10.62
C LEU A 126 11.89 0.57 9.25
N GLY A 127 13.21 0.56 9.02
CA GLY A 127 13.84 0.91 7.75
C GLY A 127 14.81 2.10 7.79
N ARG A 128 14.84 2.86 8.90
CA ARG A 128 15.74 4.03 9.08
C ARG A 128 17.22 3.70 9.13
N ASN A 129 17.60 2.45 9.46
CA ASN A 129 18.99 2.01 9.61
C ASN A 129 19.25 0.77 8.74
#